data_AF-A0A0G0S2Y6-F1
#
_entry.id   AF-A0A0G0S2Y6-F1
#
_cell.length_a   1.000
_cell.length_b   1.000
_cell.length_c   1.000
_cell.angle_alpha   90.00
_cell.angle_beta   90.00
_cell.angle_gamma   90.00
#
_symmetry.space_group_name_H-M   'P 1'
#
loop_
_entity.id
_entity.type
_entity.pdbx_description
1 polymer ?
#
loop_
_entity_poly.entity_id
_entity_poly.type
_entity_poly.pdbx_seq_one_letter_code
_entity_poly.pdbx_strand_id
1 'polypeptide(L)' 'GKKHVAVITKFEPGTVYSFRVYANDSAGNTTISKTFTVLTPKQKESVFQLILKNFESTFGWVGNLNQ' A
#
# COMPACT_ATOMS: atom_id res chain seq x y z
N GLY A 1 -30.96 8.84 0.48
CA GLY A 1 -29.83 8.11 1.07
C GLY A 1 -28.79 9.09 1.55
N LYS A 2 -28.24 8.90 2.76
CA LYS A 2 -27.20 9.76 3.33
C LYS A 2 -25.82 9.32 2.79
N LYS A 3 -24.94 10.27 2.49
CA LYS A 3 -23.57 9.98 2.04
C LYS A 3 -22.61 10.01 3.23
N HIS A 4 -21.71 9.04 3.29
CA HIS A 4 -20.69 8.90 4.32
C HIS A 4 -19.34 8.65 3.66
N VAL A 5 -18.29 9.27 4.20
CA VAL A 5 -16.90 9.12 3.72
C VAL A 5 -15.99 8.96 4.94
N ALA A 6 -15.10 7.97 4.88
CA ALA A 6 -14.02 7.78 5.84
C ALA A 6 -12.71 7.59 5.08
N VAL A 7 -11.63 8.19 5.57
CA VAL A 7 -10.31 8.14 4.95
C VAL A 7 -9.35 7.41 5.88
N ILE A 8 -8.70 6.38 5.38
CA ILE A 8 -7.68 5.59 6.09
C ILE A 8 -6.40 5.72 5.28
N THR A 9 -5.29 6.12 5.92
CA THR A 9 -4.05 6.47 5.20
C THR A 9 -2.86 5.59 5.55
N LYS A 10 -2.91 4.85 6.66
CA LYS A 10 -1.80 4.02 7.15
C LYS A 10 -1.98 2.57 6.72
N PHE A 11 -1.67 2.27 5.46
CA PHE A 11 -1.66 0.90 4.94
C PHE A 11 -0.23 0.41 4.71
N GLU A 12 -0.01 -0.87 4.96
CA GLU A 12 1.22 -1.54 4.55
C GLU A 12 1.23 -1.69 3.01
N PRO A 13 2.34 -1.37 2.34
CA PRO A 13 2.48 -1.50 0.88
C PRO A 13 2.53 -2.96 0.43
N GLY A 14 1.91 -3.26 -0.71
CA GLY A 14 1.88 -4.62 -1.28
C GLY A 14 1.03 -5.61 -0.48
N THR A 15 0.19 -5.13 0.43
CA THR A 15 -0.65 -5.95 1.32
C THR A 15 -2.10 -5.93 0.84
N VAL A 16 -2.76 -7.08 0.92
CA VAL A 16 -4.18 -7.23 0.60
C VAL A 16 -5.01 -6.89 1.83
N TYR A 17 -5.89 -5.90 1.71
CA TYR A 17 -6.86 -5.54 2.74
C TYR A 17 -8.27 -5.91 2.30
N SER A 18 -9.06 -6.43 3.23
CA SER A 18 -10.49 -6.68 3.03
C SER A 18 -11.32 -5.97 4.09
N PHE A 19 -12.42 -5.33 3.71
CA PHE A 19 -13.29 -4.60 4.63
C PHE A 19 -14.78 -4.75 4.26
N ARG A 20 -15.64 -4.49 5.26
CA ARG A 20 -17.09 -4.41 5.14
C ARG A 20 -17.60 -3.16 5.87
N VAL A 21 -18.73 -2.63 5.42
CA VAL A 21 -19.40 -1.50 6.05
C VAL A 21 -20.62 -2.02 6.79
N TYR A 22 -20.76 -1.61 8.05
CA TYR A 22 -21.91 -1.89 8.90
C TYR A 22 -22.73 -0.61 9.05
N ALA A 23 -24.02 -0.67 8.72
CA ALA A 23 -24.97 0.40 8.95
C ALA A 23 -25.94 -0.04 10.04
N ASN A 24 -25.93 0.69 11.16
CA ASN A 24 -26.84 0.44 12.28
C ASN A 24 -27.86 1.58 12.34
N ASP A 25 -29.14 1.25 12.50
CA ASP A 25 -30.18 2.24 12.76
C ASP A 25 -30.49 2.37 14.26
N SER A 26 -31.29 3.38 14.64
CA SER A 26 -31.68 3.60 16.03
C SER A 26 -32.65 2.53 16.58
N ALA A 27 -33.24 1.71 15.71
CA ALA A 27 -34.13 0.62 16.07
C ALA A 27 -33.37 -0.69 16.32
N GLY A 28 -32.05 -0.71 16.12
CA GLY A 28 -31.20 -1.87 16.35
C GLY A 28 -31.01 -2.78 15.13
N ASN A 29 -31.46 -2.39 13.94
CA ASN A 29 -31.20 -3.15 12.73
C ASN A 29 -29.79 -2.89 12.20
N THR A 30 -29.09 -3.96 11.81
CA THR A 30 -27.77 -3.89 11.19
C THR A 30 -27.83 -4.38 9.74
N THR A 31 -27.38 -3.55 8.81
CA THR A 31 -27.12 -3.95 7.41
C THR A 31 -25.62 -4.02 7.17
N ILE A 32 -25.17 -5.08 6.50
CA ILE A 32 -23.75 -5.32 6.20
C ILE A 32 -23.55 -5.26 4.68
N SER A 33 -22.53 -4.55 4.23
CA SER A 33 -22.16 -4.54 2.80
C SER A 33 -21.54 -5.86 2.36
N LYS A 34 -21.40 -6.05 1.05
CA LYS A 34 -20.47 -7.05 0.51
C LYS A 34 -19.03 -6.78 0.99
N THR A 35 -18.18 -7.81 0.94
CA THR A 35 -16.74 -7.64 1.17
C THR A 35 -16.13 -6.85 0.01
N PHE A 36 -15.33 -5.85 0.34
CA PHE A 36 -14.45 -5.16 -0.60
C PHE A 36 -13.02 -5.56 -0.30
N THR A 37 -12.25 -5.82 -1.35
CA THR A 37 -10.84 -6.21 -1.23
C THR A 37 -10.01 -5.28 -2.11
N VAL A 38 -8.89 -4.82 -1.56
CA VAL A 38 -7.94 -3.92 -2.24
C VAL A 38 -6.52 -4.40 -2.01
N LEU A 39 -5.72 -4.42 -3.08
CA LEU A 39 -4.28 -4.59 -2.99
C LEU A 39 -3.64 -3.21 -2.96
N THR A 40 -2.86 -2.92 -1.91
CA THR A 40 -2.14 -1.65 -1.85
C THR A 40 -0.98 -1.61 -2.84
N PRO A 41 -0.63 -0.41 -3.36
CA PRO A 41 0.56 -0.26 -4.19
C PRO A 41 1.80 -0.76 -3.45
N LYS A 42 2.75 -1.36 -4.18
CA LYS A 42 4.07 -1.62 -3.63
C LYS A 42 4.78 -0.29 -3.38
N GLN A 43 5.61 -0.24 -2.35
CA GLN A 43 6.51 0.89 -2.17
C GLN A 43 7.39 0.99 -3.41
N LYS A 44 7.46 2.19 -4.01
CA LYS A 44 8.46 2.48 -5.03
C LYS A 44 9.84 2.44 -4.38
N GLU A 45 10.85 2.03 -5.15
CA GLU A 45 12.24 2.11 -4.69
C GLU A 45 12.52 3.52 -4.16
N SER A 46 13.23 3.60 -3.02
CA SER A 46 13.64 4.89 -2.47
C SER A 46 14.51 5.64 -3.48
N VAL A 47 14.43 6.98 -3.52
CA VAL A 47 15.36 7.79 -4.33
C VAL A 47 16.81 7.43 -3.99
N PHE A 48 17.10 7.13 -2.72
CA PHE A 48 18.42 6.65 -2.31
C PHE A 48 18.79 5.31 -2.94
N GLN A 49 17.86 4.34 -3.00
CA GLN A 49 18.08 3.06 -3.68
C GLN A 49 18.29 3.25 -5.18
N LEU A 50 17.52 4.13 -5.82
CA LEU A 50 17.69 4.44 -7.23
C LEU A 50 19.06 5.07 -7.49
N ILE A 51 19.48 6.00 -6.63
CA ILE A 51 20.81 6.61 -6.68
C ILE A 51 21.88 5.53 -6.54
N LEU A 52 21.80 4.67 -5.51
CA LEU A 52 22.78 3.60 -5.27
C LEU A 52 22.86 2.63 -6.45
N LYS A 53 21.71 2.20 -7.00
CA LYS A 53 21.62 1.34 -8.18
C LYS A 53 22.29 1.96 -9.41
N ASN A 54 22.06 3.26 -9.63
CA ASN A 54 22.72 3.99 -10.73
C ASN A 54 24.24 4.08 -10.52
N PHE A 55 24.68 4.31 -9.27
CA PHE A 55 26.11 4.32 -8.93
C PHE A 55 26.74 2.94 -9.14
N GLU A 56 26.15 1.86 -8.62
CA GLU A 56 26.62 0.49 -8.80
C GLU A 56 26.65 0.08 -10.29
N SER A 57 25.62 0.43 -11.06
CA SER A 57 25.61 0.18 -12.50
C SER A 57 26.75 0.89 -13.24
N THR A 58 27.21 2.05 -12.74
CA THR A 58 28.25 2.86 -13.39
C THR A 58 29.65 2.48 -12.93
N PHE A 59 29.82 2.13 -11.64
CA PHE A 59 31.13 1.95 -10.99
C PHE A 59 31.34 0.57 -10.38
N GLY A 60 30.39 -0.36 -10.49
CA GLY A 60 30.51 -1.72 -9.98
C GLY A 60 31.68 -2.51 -10.57
N TRP A 61 32.16 -2.12 -11.76
CA TRP A 61 33.37 -2.68 -12.38
C TRP A 61 34.65 -2.43 -11.57
N VAL A 62 34.73 -1.34 -10.81
CA VAL A 62 35.93 -0.99 -10.02
C VAL A 62 36.18 -2.01 -8.89
N GLY A 63 35.11 -2.55 -8.31
CA GLY A 63 35.20 -3.58 -7.27
C GLY A 63 35.76 -4.92 -7.76
N ASN A 64 35.69 -5.19 -9.07
CA ASN A 64 36.15 -6.45 -9.68
C ASN A 64 37.60 -6.38 -10.18
N LEU A 65 38.30 -5.24 -10.03
CA LEU A 65 39.67 -5.06 -10.54
C LEU A 65 40.78 -5.63 -9.64
N ASN A 66 40.44 -6.10 -8.44
CA ASN A 66 41.40 -6.61 -7.45
C ASN A 66 41.30 -8.13 -7.22
N GLN A 67 40.87 -8.90 -8.22
CA GLN A 67 40.96 -10.37 -8.25
C GLN A 67 41.88 -10.85 -9.37
#